data_AF-A0A1Z8B1M4-F1
#
_entry.id   AF-A0A1Z8B1M4-F1
#
_cell.length_a   1.000
_cell.length_b   1.000
_cell.length_c   1.000
_cell.angle_alpha   90.00
_cell.angle_beta   90.00
_cell.angle_gamma   90.00
#
_symmetry.space_group_name_H-M   'P 1'
#
loop_
_entity.id
_entity.type
_entity.pdbx_description
1 polymer ?
#
loop_
_entity_poly.entity_id
_entity_poly.type
_entity_poly.pdbx_seq_one_letter_code
_entity_poly.pdbx_strand_id
1 'polypeptide(L)'
;MQTTLHYFLHLGFPFFIAYFFFKKDWKNAYLILLATMLVDIDHLLATPIFEANRCSINYHPLHSYYAMLVYAALLFFRKPFKIIGIGLLFHMLTDFIDCLMMYAQCKTCLKNAPAIELIDFVSSRLGI
;
A
#
# COMPACT_ATOMS: atom_id res chain seq x y z
N MET A 1 -17.54 -1.16 -4.58
CA MET A 1 -16.64 -2.34 -4.65
C MET A 1 -15.20 -1.98 -4.29
N GLN A 2 -14.61 -0.95 -4.92
CA GLN A 2 -13.25 -0.46 -4.61
C GLN A 2 -12.98 -0.25 -3.11
N THR A 3 -13.80 0.58 -2.44
CA THR A 3 -13.66 0.86 -1.01
C THR A 3 -13.67 -0.40 -0.14
N THR A 4 -14.55 -1.35 -0.46
CA THR A 4 -14.63 -2.63 0.26
C THR A 4 -13.36 -3.44 0.09
N LEU A 5 -12.82 -3.50 -1.14
CA LEU A 5 -11.57 -4.21 -1.43
C LEU A 5 -10.38 -3.53 -0.73
N HIS A 6 -10.30 -2.21 -0.81
CA HIS A 6 -9.24 -1.42 -0.17
C HIS A 6 -9.17 -1.67 1.35
N TYR A 7 -10.29 -1.49 2.07
CA TYR A 7 -10.30 -1.76 3.51
C TYR A 7 -10.13 -3.24 3.86
N PHE A 8 -10.63 -4.16 3.01
CA PHE A 8 -10.37 -5.57 3.21
C PHE A 8 -8.89 -5.89 3.07
N LEU A 9 -8.19 -5.33 2.09
CA LEU A 9 -6.76 -5.53 1.92
C LEU A 9 -5.95 -4.86 3.03
N HIS A 10 -6.34 -3.70 3.55
CA HIS A 10 -5.64 -3.07 4.67
C HIS A 10 -5.87 -3.76 6.02
N LEU A 11 -7.08 -4.25 6.30
CA LEU A 11 -7.45 -4.74 7.64
C LEU A 11 -7.70 -6.25 7.69
N GLY A 12 -8.40 -6.79 6.70
CA GLY A 12 -8.81 -8.20 6.67
C GLY A 12 -7.73 -9.14 6.14
N PHE A 13 -7.11 -8.81 5.00
CA PHE A 13 -6.11 -9.66 4.36
C PHE A 13 -4.84 -9.89 5.20
N PRO A 14 -4.35 -8.93 6.02
CA PRO A 14 -3.20 -9.16 6.90
C PRO A 14 -3.41 -10.29 7.91
N PHE A 15 -4.66 -10.59 8.28
CA PHE A 15 -4.97 -11.76 9.09
C PHE A 15 -4.55 -13.05 8.38
N PHE A 16 -4.84 -13.19 7.08
CA PHE A 16 -4.47 -14.37 6.31
C PHE A 16 -2.95 -14.47 6.15
N ILE A 17 -2.27 -13.34 5.92
CA ILE A 17 -0.79 -13.29 5.90
C ILE A 17 -0.23 -13.78 7.25
N ALA A 18 -0.73 -13.23 8.36
CA ALA A 18 -0.31 -13.62 9.69
C ALA A 18 -0.57 -15.10 9.99
N TYR A 19 -1.77 -15.58 9.67
CA TYR A 19 -2.21 -16.94 9.97
C TYR A 19 -1.42 -17.99 9.18
N PHE A 20 -1.21 -17.80 7.88
CA PHE A 20 -0.51 -18.79 7.05
C PHE A 20 1.00 -18.76 7.20
N PHE A 21 1.62 -17.57 7.29
CA PHE A 21 3.08 -17.44 7.32
C PHE A 21 3.68 -17.38 8.73
N PHE A 22 2.90 -17.02 9.75
CA PHE A 22 3.37 -16.85 11.12
C PHE A 22 2.58 -17.71 12.14
N LYS A 23 2.13 -18.91 11.74
CA LYS A 23 1.26 -19.84 12.51
C LYS A 23 1.48 -19.88 14.02
N LYS A 24 2.73 -19.94 14.52
CA LYS A 24 3.03 -20.03 15.95
C LYS A 24 2.76 -18.72 16.71
N ASP A 25 2.94 -17.58 16.05
CA ASP A 25 2.86 -16.23 16.64
C ASP A 25 1.85 -15.35 15.88
N TRP A 26 0.84 -15.94 15.24
CA TRP A 26 0.01 -15.25 14.25
C TRP A 26 -0.70 -14.03 14.83
N LYS A 27 -1.10 -14.06 16.10
CA LYS A 27 -1.72 -12.92 16.79
C LYS A 27 -0.77 -11.72 16.86
N ASN A 28 0.48 -11.94 17.28
CA ASN A 28 1.49 -10.90 17.35
C ASN A 28 1.86 -10.39 15.95
N ALA A 29 2.00 -11.29 14.97
CA ALA A 29 2.25 -10.92 13.59
C ALA A 29 1.10 -10.06 13.02
N TYR A 30 -0.15 -10.44 13.28
CA TYR A 30 -1.33 -9.69 12.84
C TYR A 30 -1.38 -8.30 13.47
N LEU A 31 -1.11 -8.18 14.78
CA LEU A 31 -1.04 -6.86 15.45
C LEU A 31 0.06 -5.97 14.86
N ILE A 32 1.22 -6.54 14.52
CA ILE A 32 2.29 -5.79 13.86
C ILE A 32 1.86 -5.34 12.46
N LEU A 33 1.23 -6.22 11.66
CA LEU A 33 0.73 -5.87 10.33
C LEU A 33 -0.40 -4.83 10.39
N LEU A 34 -1.26 -4.85 11.41
CA LEU A 34 -2.24 -3.77 11.62
C LEU A 34 -1.55 -2.47 12.03
N ALA A 35 -0.51 -2.53 12.85
CA ALA A 35 0.23 -1.33 13.24
C ALA A 35 0.94 -0.64 12.06
N THR A 36 1.30 -1.38 11.00
CA THR A 36 1.88 -0.75 9.79
C THR A 36 0.91 0.15 9.04
N MET A 37 -0.41 0.02 9.26
CA MET A 37 -1.41 0.94 8.70
C MET A 37 -1.23 2.38 9.18
N LEU A 38 -0.51 2.60 10.28
CA LEU A 38 -0.14 3.94 10.75
C LEU A 38 0.76 4.71 9.77
N VAL A 39 1.27 4.06 8.72
CA VAL A 39 2.01 4.73 7.64
C VAL A 39 1.19 5.84 6.99
N ASP A 40 -0.13 5.68 6.93
CA ASP A 40 -1.09 6.66 6.40
C ASP A 40 -1.17 7.96 7.20
N ILE A 41 -0.56 8.04 8.38
CA ILE A 41 -0.45 9.32 9.10
C ILE A 41 0.34 10.34 8.26
N ASP A 42 1.17 9.90 7.29
CA ASP A 42 1.86 10.78 6.36
C ASP A 42 0.93 11.57 5.43
N HIS A 43 -0.35 11.17 5.28
CA HIS A 43 -1.37 11.97 4.59
C HIS A 43 -1.54 13.36 5.22
N LEU A 44 -1.31 13.49 6.53
CA LEU A 44 -1.36 14.79 7.22
C LEU A 44 -0.25 15.75 6.77
N LEU A 45 0.80 15.24 6.11
CA LEU A 45 1.90 16.02 5.57
C LEU A 45 1.68 16.47 4.12
N ALA A 46 0.60 16.01 3.48
CA ALA A 46 0.27 16.38 2.11
C ALA A 46 -0.55 17.68 2.02
N THR A 47 -0.37 18.39 0.91
CA THR A 47 -1.19 19.54 0.53
C THR A 47 -1.80 19.29 -0.85
N PRO A 48 -3.13 19.07 -0.96
CA PRO A 48 -4.13 19.05 0.11
C PRO A 48 -4.08 17.79 0.99
N ILE A 49 -4.56 17.90 2.23
CA ILE A 49 -4.61 16.77 3.20
C ILE A 49 -5.55 15.66 2.69
N PHE A 50 -6.70 16.02 2.14
CA PHE A 50 -7.66 15.08 1.57
C PHE A 50 -7.99 15.44 0.13
N GLU A 51 -7.93 14.45 -0.75
CA GLU A 51 -8.31 14.57 -2.16
C GLU A 51 -8.88 13.23 -2.62
N ALA A 52 -10.10 13.24 -3.18
CA ALA A 52 -10.83 12.01 -3.48
C ALA A 52 -10.25 11.21 -4.65
N ASN A 53 -9.55 11.87 -5.59
CA ASN A 53 -9.07 11.27 -6.84
C ASN A 53 -7.55 11.34 -6.96
N ARG A 54 -6.82 11.06 -5.87
CA ARG A 54 -5.35 11.01 -5.88
C ARG A 54 -4.84 9.57 -5.77
N CYS A 55 -3.69 9.31 -6.38
CA CYS A 55 -2.92 8.11 -6.10
C CYS A 55 -1.92 8.41 -4.96
N SER A 56 -1.94 7.61 -3.89
CA SER A 56 -1.02 7.78 -2.75
C SER A 56 0.44 7.51 -3.10
N ILE A 57 0.69 6.65 -4.09
CA ILE A 57 2.03 6.23 -4.50
C ILE A 57 2.84 7.40 -5.01
N ASN A 58 4.01 7.59 -4.40
CA ASN A 58 4.97 8.66 -4.69
C ASN A 58 4.43 10.09 -4.46
N TYR A 59 3.25 10.23 -3.83
CA TYR A 59 2.67 11.51 -3.46
C TYR A 59 3.01 11.91 -2.02
N HIS A 60 3.04 10.94 -1.10
CA HIS A 60 3.37 11.17 0.31
C HIS A 60 4.79 10.71 0.66
N PRO A 61 5.44 11.27 1.72
CA PRO A 61 6.80 10.91 2.09
C PRO A 61 7.01 9.41 2.37
N LEU A 62 6.11 8.76 3.11
CA LEU A 62 6.22 7.33 3.47
C LEU A 62 5.67 6.41 2.37
N HIS A 63 4.99 6.97 1.38
CA HIS A 63 4.56 6.32 0.14
C HIS A 63 5.51 6.58 -1.04
N SER A 64 6.68 7.20 -0.79
CA SER A 64 7.69 7.46 -1.81
C SER A 64 8.42 6.19 -2.23
N TYR A 65 8.95 6.17 -3.46
CA TYR A 65 9.76 5.04 -3.92
C TYR A 65 10.98 4.80 -3.04
N TYR A 66 11.55 5.87 -2.46
CA TYR A 66 12.64 5.76 -1.49
C TYR A 66 12.22 5.03 -0.22
N ALA A 67 11.03 5.33 0.32
CA ALA A 67 10.49 4.64 1.48
C ALA A 67 10.24 3.15 1.18
N MET A 68 9.70 2.84 0.00
CA MET A 68 9.50 1.45 -0.44
C MET A 68 10.80 0.64 -0.51
N LEU A 69 11.91 1.25 -0.96
CA LEU A 69 13.22 0.60 -0.95
C LEU A 69 13.67 0.26 0.48
N VAL A 70 13.43 1.15 1.44
CA VAL A 70 13.70 0.88 2.86
C VAL A 70 12.82 -0.27 3.36
N TYR A 71 11.53 -0.29 3.01
CA TYR A 71 10.63 -1.38 3.41
C TYR A 71 11.04 -2.74 2.81
N ALA A 72 11.54 -2.74 1.57
CA ALA A 72 12.14 -3.92 0.96
C ALA A 72 13.41 -4.35 1.69
N ALA A 73 14.25 -3.42 2.13
CA ALA A 73 15.42 -3.74 2.95
C ALA A 73 15.02 -4.39 4.29
N LEU A 74 13.91 -3.97 4.92
CA LEU A 74 13.39 -4.57 6.16
C LEU A 74 13.12 -6.08 6.03
N LEU A 75 12.83 -6.58 4.82
CA LEU A 75 12.59 -8.00 4.59
C LEU A 75 13.81 -8.90 4.88
N PHE A 76 15.02 -8.37 4.81
CA PHE A 76 16.25 -9.14 5.03
C PHE A 76 16.61 -9.29 6.52
N PHE A 77 15.95 -8.55 7.41
CA PHE A 77 16.20 -8.61 8.85
C PHE A 77 15.35 -9.71 9.54
N ARG A 78 15.63 -9.97 10.82
CA ARG A 78 14.84 -10.92 11.64
C ARG A 78 13.54 -10.27 12.13
N LYS A 79 12.66 -11.07 12.75
CA LYS A 79 11.48 -10.53 13.44
C LYS A 79 11.93 -9.51 14.52
N PRO A 80 11.23 -8.38 14.71
CA PRO A 80 9.97 -8.01 14.07
C PRO A 80 10.12 -7.30 12.71
N PHE A 81 11.32 -6.82 12.34
CA PHE A 81 11.55 -6.00 11.14
C PHE A 81 11.03 -6.61 9.84
N LYS A 82 11.22 -7.93 9.63
CA LYS A 82 10.66 -8.62 8.46
C LYS A 82 9.14 -8.50 8.36
N ILE A 83 8.43 -8.59 9.49
CA ILE A 83 6.96 -8.50 9.52
C ILE A 83 6.53 -7.06 9.20
N ILE A 84 7.25 -6.08 9.75
CA ILE A 84 7.04 -4.66 9.46
C ILE A 84 7.25 -4.38 7.97
N GLY A 85 8.33 -4.87 7.37
CA GLY A 85 8.59 -4.75 5.93
C GLY A 85 7.50 -5.38 5.07
N ILE A 86 7.02 -6.57 5.43
CA ILE A 86 5.88 -7.22 4.75
C ILE A 86 4.62 -6.34 4.85
N GLY A 87 4.29 -5.86 6.05
CA GLY A 87 3.12 -5.02 6.27
C GLY A 87 3.15 -3.73 5.47
N LEU A 88 4.27 -3.00 5.51
CA LEU A 88 4.44 -1.75 4.78
C LEU A 88 4.42 -1.98 3.27
N LEU A 89 5.09 -2.99 2.73
CA LEU A 89 5.02 -3.28 1.30
C LEU A 89 3.63 -3.74 0.85
N PHE A 90 2.92 -4.48 1.69
CA PHE A 90 1.55 -4.89 1.42
C PHE A 90 0.57 -3.71 1.46
N HIS A 91 0.81 -2.74 2.34
CA HIS A 91 0.10 -1.46 2.34
C HIS A 91 0.31 -0.72 1.00
N MET A 92 1.56 -0.56 0.57
CA MET A 92 1.88 0.09 -0.72
C MET A 92 1.25 -0.65 -1.90
N LEU A 93 1.21 -1.98 -1.86
CA LEU A 93 0.53 -2.79 -2.87
C LEU A 93 -0.98 -2.52 -2.88
N THR A 94 -1.61 -2.44 -1.70
CA THR A 94 -3.04 -2.15 -1.56
C THR A 94 -3.39 -0.78 -2.14
N ASP A 95 -2.60 0.24 -1.81
CA ASP A 95 -2.77 1.59 -2.35
C ASP A 95 -2.53 1.64 -3.86
N PHE A 96 -1.55 0.90 -4.36
CA PHE A 96 -1.31 0.82 -5.79
C PHE A 96 -2.46 0.12 -6.55
N ILE A 97 -3.05 -0.94 -5.98
CA ILE A 97 -4.25 -1.58 -6.53
C ILE A 97 -5.40 -0.57 -6.59
N ASP A 98 -5.56 0.26 -5.55
CA ASP A 98 -6.57 1.32 -5.54
C ASP A 98 -6.34 2.34 -6.67
N CYS A 99 -5.10 2.76 -6.89
CA CYS A 99 -4.72 3.62 -8.02
C CYS A 99 -5.04 2.99 -9.38
N LEU A 100 -4.77 1.69 -9.56
CA LEU A 100 -5.06 0.98 -10.81
C LEU A 100 -6.57 0.87 -11.06
N MET A 101 -7.35 0.57 -10.02
CA MET A 101 -8.81 0.58 -10.11
C MET A 101 -9.28 1.95 -10.56
N MET A 102 -8.91 3.01 -9.83
CA MET A 102 -9.31 4.39 -10.15
C MET A 102 -8.92 4.77 -11.59
N TYR A 103 -7.72 4.42 -12.04
CA TYR A 103 -7.26 4.65 -13.40
C TYR A 103 -8.15 3.94 -14.45
N ALA A 104 -8.53 2.69 -14.21
CA ALA A 104 -9.41 1.93 -15.09
C ALA A 104 -10.81 2.54 -15.20
N GLN A 105 -11.28 3.27 -14.17
CA GLN A 105 -12.53 4.03 -14.24
C GLN A 105 -12.35 5.41 -14.88
N CYS A 106 -11.24 6.10 -14.61
CA CYS A 106 -10.99 7.46 -15.07
C CYS A 106 -9.49 7.74 -15.27
N LYS A 107 -9.01 7.57 -16.50
CA LYS A 107 -7.60 7.83 -16.86
C LYS A 107 -7.21 9.29 -16.66
N THR A 108 -8.10 10.23 -16.99
CA THR A 108 -7.85 11.67 -16.86
C THR A 108 -7.76 12.14 -15.41
N CYS A 109 -8.38 11.42 -14.47
CA CYS A 109 -8.37 11.75 -13.05
C CYS A 109 -6.95 11.64 -12.45
N LEU A 110 -6.12 10.74 -12.96
CA LEU A 110 -4.76 10.50 -12.47
C LEU A 110 -3.67 11.07 -13.40
N LYS A 111 -4.03 11.88 -14.40
CA LYS A 111 -3.08 12.42 -15.39
C LYS A 111 -1.88 13.15 -14.76
N ASN A 112 -2.10 13.80 -13.62
CA ASN A 112 -1.07 14.56 -12.90
C ASN A 112 -0.50 13.80 -11.69
N ALA A 113 -0.83 12.52 -11.54
CA ALA A 113 -0.35 11.72 -10.42
C ALA A 113 1.17 11.48 -10.55
N PRO A 114 1.95 11.60 -9.45
CA PRO A 114 3.39 11.34 -9.49
C PRO A 114 3.78 9.93 -9.97
N ALA A 115 2.86 8.97 -9.86
CA ALA A 115 3.05 7.58 -10.28
C ALA A 115 2.40 7.24 -11.64
N ILE A 116 2.00 8.23 -12.45
CA ILE A 116 1.24 7.99 -13.70
C ILE A 116 1.97 7.08 -14.68
N GLU A 117 3.29 7.23 -14.86
CA GLU A 117 4.06 6.37 -15.77
C GLU A 117 4.03 4.89 -15.34
N LEU A 118 4.11 4.65 -14.03
CA LEU A 118 4.02 3.30 -13.46
C LEU A 118 2.60 2.72 -13.65
N ILE A 119 1.57 3.53 -13.40
CA ILE A 119 0.17 3.13 -13.55
C ILE A 119 -0.14 2.81 -15.01
N ASP A 120 0.26 3.68 -15.95
CA ASP A 120 0.08 3.49 -17.40
C ASP A 120 0.78 2.21 -17.86
N PHE A 121 2.04 2.01 -17.44
CA PHE A 121 2.81 0.82 -17.77
C PHE A 121 2.10 -0.45 -17.30
N VAL A 122 1.72 -0.52 -16.02
CA VAL A 122 1.06 -1.71 -15.46
C VAL A 122 -0.31 -1.93 -16.08
N SER A 123 -1.10 -0.87 -16.26
CA SER A 123 -2.44 -0.96 -16.87
C SER A 123 -2.38 -1.48 -18.30
N SER A 124 -1.40 -1.02 -19.09
CA SER A 124 -1.18 -1.52 -20.46
C SER A 124 -0.86 -3.03 -20.52
N ARG A 125 -0.19 -3.57 -19.49
CA ARG A 125 0.14 -5.00 -19.40
C ARG A 125 -1.01 -5.84 -18.88
N LEU A 126 -1.88 -5.26 -18.06
CA LEU A 126 -3.08 -5.91 -17.54
C LEU A 126 -4.27 -5.81 -18.50
N GLY A 127 -4.20 -4.94 -19.52
CA GLY A 127 -5.29 -4.72 -20.47
C GLY A 127 -6.45 -3.94 -19.87
N ILE A 128 -6.18 -3.05 -18.92
CA ILE A 128 -7.16 -2.17 -18.25
C ILE A 128 -6.94 -0.68 -18.60
#